data_AF-A0A412KVR4-F1
#
_entry.id   AF-A0A412KVR4-F1
#
_cell.length_a   1.000
_cell.length_b   1.000
_cell.length_c   1.000
_cell.angle_alpha   90.00
_cell.angle_beta   90.00
_cell.angle_gamma   90.00
#
_symmetry.space_group_name_H-M   'P 1'
#
loop_
_entity.id
_entity.type
_entity.pdbx_description
1 polymer ?
#
loop_
_entity_poly.entity_id
_entity_poly.type
_entity_poly.pdbx_seq_one_letter_code
_entity_poly.pdbx_strand_id
1 'polypeptide(L)' 'MKIGMQTPSLSKMVKARTTGRAKRAVKRALIPGYGRKGMGLLKDPERAIKNKIYKKTTFSILDLFK' A
#
# COMPACT_ATOMS: atom_id res chain seq x y z
N MET A 1 -2.61 -14.63 8.19
CA MET A 1 -1.65 -13.53 7.91
C MET A 1 -0.29 -14.16 7.65
N LYS A 2 0.48 -13.70 6.65
CA LYS A 2 1.88 -14.09 6.49
C LYS A 2 2.75 -13.09 7.24
N ILE A 3 3.51 -13.52 8.23
CA ILE A 3 4.37 -12.69 9.08
C ILE A 3 5.81 -12.90 8.60
N GLY A 4 6.65 -11.86 8.57
CA GLY A 4 8.05 -11.96 8.15
C GLY A 4 8.34 -11.36 6.76
N MET A 5 9.22 -12.00 6.00
CA MET A 5 9.81 -11.43 4.78
C MET A 5 8.80 -11.38 3.61
N GLN A 6 8.57 -10.20 3.06
CA GLN A 6 7.79 -10.06 1.83
C GLN A 6 8.61 -10.54 0.64
N THR A 7 8.06 -11.46 -0.15
CA THR A 7 8.67 -11.89 -1.42
C THR A 7 8.75 -10.70 -2.38
N PRO A 8 9.94 -10.22 -2.77
CA PRO A 8 10.06 -9.15 -3.74
C PRO A 8 9.64 -9.67 -5.12
N SER A 9 9.02 -8.80 -5.93
CA SER A 9 8.82 -9.10 -7.35
C SER A 9 9.00 -7.87 -8.23
N LEU A 10 9.93 -7.99 -9.19
CA LEU A 10 10.38 -6.90 -10.04
C LEU A 10 9.24 -6.29 -10.85
N SER A 11 8.38 -7.12 -11.45
CA SER A 11 7.26 -6.64 -12.26
C SER A 11 6.24 -5.83 -11.44
N LYS A 12 5.97 -6.22 -10.19
CA LYS A 12 5.06 -5.47 -9.31
C LYS A 12 5.67 -4.14 -8.90
N MET A 13 6.97 -4.11 -8.63
CA MET A 13 7.69 -2.88 -8.30
C MET A 13 7.64 -1.88 -9.45
N VAL A 14 7.96 -2.31 -10.68
CA VAL A 14 7.93 -1.44 -11.87
C VAL A 14 6.52 -0.91 -12.11
N LYS A 15 5.49 -1.78 -12.11
CA LYS A 15 4.08 -1.38 -12.27
C LYS A 15 3.62 -0.39 -11.19
N ALA A 16 4.04 -0.57 -9.94
CA ALA A 16 3.66 0.32 -8.85
C ALA A 16 4.22 1.75 -9.03
N ARG A 17 5.40 1.85 -9.65
CA ARG A 17 6.11 3.11 -9.93
C ARG A 17 5.64 3.80 -11.21
N THR A 18 5.22 3.04 -12.23
CA THR A 18 4.77 3.58 -13.53
C THR A 18 3.25 3.70 -13.60
N THR A 19 2.56 2.71 -14.14
CA THR A 19 1.12 2.73 -14.46
C THR A 19 0.25 2.90 -13.21
N GLY A 20 0.64 2.26 -12.10
CA GLY A 20 -0.05 2.40 -10.83
C GLY A 20 0.06 3.81 -10.24
N ARG A 21 1.18 4.51 -10.45
CA ARG A 21 1.36 5.90 -10.00
C ARG A 21 0.46 6.84 -10.79
N ALA A 22 0.45 6.73 -12.11
CA ALA A 22 -0.39 7.54 -12.99
C ALA A 22 -1.88 7.39 -12.65
N LYS A 23 -2.38 6.15 -12.53
CA LYS A 23 -3.79 5.89 -12.16
C LYS A 23 -4.17 6.49 -10.80
N ARG A 24 -3.27 6.44 -9.80
CA ARG A 24 -3.54 7.05 -8.48
C ARG A 24 -3.57 8.58 -8.54
N ALA A 25 -2.74 9.20 -9.39
CA ALA A 25 -2.74 10.65 -9.57
C ALA A 25 -4.08 11.14 -10.14
N VAL A 26 -4.57 10.49 -11.19
CA VAL A 26 -5.88 10.79 -11.77
C VAL A 26 -7.01 10.61 -10.74
N LYS A 27 -7.01 9.51 -9.98
CA LYS A 27 -8.03 9.28 -8.95
C LYS A 27 -8.01 10.32 -7.82
N ARG A 28 -6.84 10.84 -7.45
CA ARG A 28 -6.74 11.93 -6.47
C ARG A 28 -7.32 13.24 -6.97
N ALA A 29 -7.21 13.50 -8.28
CA ALA A 29 -7.76 14.72 -8.88
C ALA A 29 -9.29 14.65 -9.04
N LEU A 30 -9.84 13.48 -9.34
CA LEU A 30 -11.26 13.31 -9.63
C LEU A 30 -12.12 12.99 -8.40
N ILE A 31 -11.60 12.23 -7.43
CA ILE A 31 -12.42 11.69 -6.34
C ILE A 31 -12.14 12.49 -5.05
N PRO A 32 -13.12 13.23 -4.52
CA PRO A 32 -12.96 13.93 -3.26
C PRO A 32 -12.70 12.92 -2.13
N GLY A 33 -11.64 13.16 -1.36
CA GLY A 33 -11.26 12.29 -0.24
C GLY A 33 -10.41 11.06 -0.59
N TYR A 34 -10.13 10.78 -1.87
CA TYR A 34 -9.26 9.66 -2.25
C TYR A 34 -7.81 9.89 -1.79
N GLY A 35 -7.30 8.94 -0.99
CA GLY A 35 -5.93 9.00 -0.46
C GLY A 35 -5.72 9.97 0.72
N ARG A 36 -6.79 10.54 1.29
CA ARG A 36 -6.70 11.28 2.56
C ARG A 36 -6.45 10.34 3.73
N LYS A 37 -5.70 10.82 4.73
CA LYS A 37 -5.47 10.09 5.99
C LYS A 37 -6.82 9.82 6.68
N GLY A 38 -6.99 8.65 7.28
CA GLY A 38 -8.22 8.27 7.98
C GLY A 38 -9.33 7.66 7.11
N MET A 39 -9.31 7.88 5.79
CA MET A 39 -10.40 7.42 4.90
C MET A 39 -10.57 5.89 4.86
N GLY A 40 -9.51 5.13 5.15
CA GLY A 40 -9.59 3.67 5.26
C GLY A 40 -10.38 3.19 6.48
N LEU A 41 -10.35 3.92 7.60
CA LEU A 41 -11.12 3.57 8.80
C LEU A 41 -12.59 3.91 8.64
N LEU A 42 -12.90 5.00 7.93
CA LEU A 42 -14.27 5.39 7.62
C LEU A 42 -14.95 4.43 6.65
N LYS A 43 -14.20 3.90 5.67
CA LYS A 43 -14.75 3.01 4.65
C LYS A 43 -14.79 1.55 5.08
N ASP A 44 -13.69 1.03 5.62
CA ASP A 44 -13.53 -0.40 5.97
C ASP A 44 -12.59 -0.55 7.19
N PRO A 45 -13.10 -0.39 8.42
CA PRO A 45 -12.28 -0.36 9.63
C PRO A 45 -11.52 -1.68 9.87
N GLU A 46 -12.18 -2.83 9.69
CA GLU A 46 -11.58 -4.15 9.88
C GLU A 46 -10.35 -4.36 8.98
N ARG A 47 -10.49 -4.01 7.69
CA ARG A 47 -9.41 -4.13 6.71
C ARG A 47 -8.29 -3.16 7.00
N ALA A 48 -8.61 -1.93 7.41
CA ALA A 48 -7.63 -0.92 7.78
C ALA A 48 -6.76 -1.38 8.97
N ILE A 49 -7.37 -1.97 10.00
CA ILE A 49 -6.67 -2.52 11.16
C ILE A 49 -5.77 -3.70 10.74
N LYS A 50 -6.31 -4.67 10.00
CA LYS A 50 -5.54 -5.83 9.50
C LYS A 50 -4.33 -5.41 8.68
N ASN A 51 -4.49 -4.43 7.77
CA ASN A 51 -3.38 -3.89 6.97
C ASN A 51 -2.34 -3.15 7.82
N LYS A 52 -2.77 -2.44 8.87
CA LYS A 52 -1.86 -1.74 9.81
C LYS A 52 -1.00 -2.74 10.57
N ILE A 53 -1.58 -3.84 11.03
CA ILE A 53 -0.86 -4.94 11.70
C ILE A 53 0.12 -5.58 10.71
N TYR A 54 -0.35 -5.95 9.51
CA TYR A 54 0.50 -6.55 8.47
C TYR A 54 1.72 -5.68 8.13
N LYS A 55 1.54 -4.38 7.94
CA LYS A 55 2.65 -3.45 7.65
C LYS A 55 3.67 -3.35 8.79
N LYS A 56 3.26 -3.60 10.05
CA LYS A 56 4.18 -3.59 11.20
C LYS A 56 4.93 -4.91 11.36
N THR A 57 4.31 -6.02 10.96
CA THR A 57 4.84 -7.38 11.18
C THR A 57 5.56 -7.96 9.96
N THR A 58 5.56 -7.25 8.83
CA THR A 58 6.16 -7.70 7.56
C THR A 58 7.23 -6.70 7.15
N PHE A 59 8.40 -7.22 6.75
CA PHE A 59 9.54 -6.42 6.30
C PHE A 59 9.97 -6.88 4.90
N SER A 60 10.48 -5.96 4.07
CA SER A 60 11.00 -6.30 2.74
C SER A 60 12.52 -6.49 2.80
N ILE A 61 13.06 -7.35 1.93
CA ILE A 61 14.52 -7.48 1.75
C ILE A 61 15.16 -6.14 1.38
N LEU A 62 14.46 -5.33 0.58
CA LEU A 62 14.91 -4.01 0.18
C LEU A 62 14.92 -2.99 1.34
N ASP A 63 14.21 -3.25 2.44
CA ASP A 63 14.30 -2.41 3.64
C ASP A 63 15.58 -2.70 4.44
N LEU A 64 16.22 -3.87 4.25
CA LEU A 64 17.50 -4.22 4.88
C LEU A 64 18.71 -3.58 4.21
N PHE A 65 18.57 -3.15 2.95
CA PHE A 65 19.63 -2.52 2.16
C PHE A 65 19.42 -1.01 1.98
N LYS A 66 18.55 -0.39 2.78
CA LYS A 66 18.30 1.04 2.80
C LYS A 66 19.15 1.71 3.87
#